data_AF-A0A966J8F9-F1
#
_entry.id   AF-A0A966J8F9-F1
#
_cell.length_a   1.000
_cell.length_b   1.000
_cell.length_c   1.000
_cell.angle_alpha   90.00
_cell.angle_beta   90.00
_cell.angle_gamma   90.00
#
_symmetry.space_group_name_H-M   'P 1'
#
loop_
_entity.id
_entity.type
_entity.pdbx_description
1 polymer ?
#
loop_
_entity_poly.entity_id
_entity_poly.type
_entity_poly.pdbx_seq_one_letter_code
_entity_poly.pdbx_strand_id
1 'polypeptide(L)'
;MGFWADWQASRVRRQRVEGYLSHLLREPDMAPLQWLTLRAGSADVARRELVFARRAIGLIVAERDALDDRTAADVAHKLAPVVAAEARRDAAAGPLWAERWRAYTAALAVRGKSESPAARLARVLLSGVGITEPTADELELTTAYVHDTRANLNERLRLAFGAPHAPSATQRARPHVVGERRGAERQAEPLIEIGARVV
;
A
#
# COMPACT_ATOMS: atom_id res chain seq x y z
N MET A 1 5.81 7.76 30.11
CA MET A 1 4.66 7.03 29.52
C MET A 1 4.65 5.66 30.16
N GLY A 2 3.56 5.24 30.78
CA GLY A 2 3.54 4.06 31.66
C GLY A 2 3.39 2.74 30.88
N PHE A 3 4.05 1.69 31.37
CA PHE A 3 3.98 0.30 30.87
C PHE A 3 2.55 -0.18 30.54
N TRP A 4 1.56 0.24 31.33
CA TRP A 4 0.13 -0.07 31.10
C TRP A 4 -0.45 0.54 29.82
N ALA A 5 -0.07 1.78 29.48
CA ALA A 5 -0.54 2.44 28.28
C ALA A 5 0.07 1.80 27.02
N ASP A 6 1.35 1.44 27.06
CA ASP A 6 2.04 0.75 25.96
C ASP A 6 1.47 -0.66 25.73
N TRP A 7 1.15 -1.36 26.82
CA TRP A 7 0.49 -2.66 26.76
C TRP A 7 -0.91 -2.57 26.13
N GLN A 8 -1.72 -1.58 26.54
CA GLN A 8 -3.06 -1.39 25.99
C GLN A 8 -3.00 -0.99 24.51
N ALA A 9 -2.07 -0.10 24.14
CA ALA A 9 -1.83 0.29 22.75
C ALA A 9 -1.43 -0.90 21.88
N SER A 10 -0.55 -1.76 22.39
CA SER A 10 -0.13 -3.00 21.71
C SER A 10 -1.29 -3.96 21.49
N ARG A 11 -2.18 -4.12 22.49
CA ARG A 11 -3.39 -4.95 22.37
C ARG A 11 -4.37 -4.42 21.33
N VAL A 12 -4.68 -3.13 21.37
CA VAL A 12 -5.58 -2.50 20.39
C VAL A 12 -5.00 -2.65 18.98
N ARG A 13 -3.70 -2.41 18.81
CA ARG A 13 -3.02 -2.56 17.53
C ARG A 13 -3.11 -3.99 17.00
N ARG A 14 -2.86 -4.99 17.86
CA ARG A 14 -3.04 -6.40 17.51
C ARG A 14 -4.46 -6.72 17.06
N GLN A 15 -5.47 -6.23 17.78
CA GLN A 15 -6.88 -6.45 17.43
C GLN A 15 -7.22 -5.87 16.06
N ARG A 16 -6.68 -4.70 15.71
CA ARG A 16 -6.88 -4.07 14.39
C ARG A 16 -6.26 -4.90 13.26
N VAL A 17 -5.04 -5.40 13.47
CA VAL A 17 -4.36 -6.29 12.52
C VAL A 17 -5.16 -7.58 12.32
N GLU A 18 -5.68 -8.17 13.39
CA GLU A 18 -6.51 -9.38 13.33
C GLU A 18 -7.82 -9.11 12.57
N GLY A 19 -8.46 -7.95 12.79
CA GLY A 19 -9.62 -7.51 12.03
C GLY A 19 -9.32 -7.40 10.53
N TYR A 20 -8.22 -6.76 10.16
CA TYR A 20 -7.81 -6.65 8.76
C TYR A 20 -7.48 -8.01 8.13
N LEU A 21 -6.75 -8.88 8.86
CA LEU A 21 -6.40 -10.21 8.39
C LEU A 21 -7.61 -11.11 8.16
N SER A 22 -8.66 -10.97 8.96
CA SER A 22 -9.90 -11.74 8.73
C SER A 22 -10.48 -11.52 7.32
N HIS A 23 -10.27 -10.34 6.74
CA HIS A 23 -10.65 -10.04 5.35
C HIS A 23 -9.67 -10.63 4.33
N LEU A 24 -8.36 -10.62 4.62
CA LEU A 24 -7.34 -11.22 3.74
C LEU A 24 -7.44 -12.74 3.66
N LEU A 25 -7.90 -13.37 4.73
CA LEU A 25 -8.04 -14.83 4.85
C LEU A 25 -9.43 -15.33 4.45
N ARG A 26 -10.34 -14.44 4.04
CA ARG A 26 -11.66 -14.82 3.56
C ARG A 26 -11.55 -15.58 2.23
N GLU A 27 -12.43 -16.56 2.09
CA GLU A 27 -12.58 -17.32 0.84
C GLU A 27 -12.86 -16.40 -0.37
N PRO A 28 -12.33 -16.68 -1.56
CA PRO A 28 -12.67 -15.95 -2.77
C PRO A 28 -14.16 -16.02 -3.09
N ASP A 29 -14.68 -14.96 -3.68
CA ASP A 29 -16.08 -14.89 -4.07
C ASP A 29 -16.36 -15.89 -5.22
N MET A 30 -17.58 -16.44 -5.25
CA MET A 30 -17.93 -17.52 -6.18
C MET A 30 -17.81 -17.14 -7.65
N ALA A 31 -18.21 -15.91 -8.01
CA ALA A 31 -18.19 -15.48 -9.41
C ALA A 31 -16.76 -15.40 -9.99
N PRO A 32 -15.78 -14.71 -9.36
CA PRO A 32 -14.38 -14.77 -9.79
C PRO A 32 -13.82 -16.19 -9.79
N LEU A 33 -14.16 -17.01 -8.78
CA LEU A 33 -13.68 -18.39 -8.71
C LEU A 33 -14.18 -19.24 -9.86
N GLN A 34 -15.47 -19.19 -10.19
CA GLN A 34 -16.06 -19.94 -11.30
C GLN A 34 -15.45 -19.53 -12.64
N TRP A 35 -15.37 -18.21 -12.89
CA TRP A 35 -14.76 -17.69 -14.11
C TRP A 35 -13.31 -18.15 -14.25
N LEU A 36 -12.51 -18.02 -13.20
CA LEU A 36 -11.10 -18.40 -13.25
C LEU A 36 -10.92 -19.93 -13.32
N THR A 37 -11.82 -20.70 -12.73
CA THR A 37 -11.83 -22.17 -12.82
C THR A 37 -12.01 -22.63 -14.27
N LEU A 38 -12.93 -21.99 -15.02
CA LEU A 38 -13.15 -22.31 -16.43
C LEU A 38 -11.88 -22.09 -17.28
N ARG A 39 -11.04 -21.14 -16.91
CA ARG A 39 -9.79 -20.83 -17.63
C ARG A 39 -8.60 -21.66 -17.15
N ALA A 40 -8.51 -21.91 -15.84
CA ALA A 40 -7.44 -22.69 -15.22
C ALA A 40 -7.58 -24.19 -15.45
N GLY A 41 -8.79 -24.68 -15.77
CA GLY A 41 -9.10 -26.11 -15.83
C GLY A 41 -9.10 -26.82 -14.47
N SER A 42 -8.86 -26.08 -13.37
CA SER A 42 -8.82 -26.61 -12.01
C SER A 42 -9.33 -25.57 -11.01
N ALA A 43 -10.33 -25.97 -10.22
CA ALA A 43 -10.89 -25.13 -9.16
C ALA A 43 -9.89 -24.87 -8.03
N ASP A 44 -9.00 -25.84 -7.76
CA ASP A 44 -7.99 -25.73 -6.71
C ASP A 44 -6.90 -24.73 -7.10
N VAL A 45 -6.47 -24.76 -8.36
CA VAL A 45 -5.53 -23.76 -8.91
C VAL A 45 -6.16 -22.38 -8.86
N ALA A 46 -7.39 -22.22 -9.38
CA ALA A 46 -8.08 -20.94 -9.37
C ALA A 46 -8.26 -20.37 -7.96
N ARG A 47 -8.69 -21.21 -7.00
CA ARG A 47 -8.86 -20.81 -5.60
C ARG A 47 -7.54 -20.37 -4.98
N ARG A 48 -6.48 -21.16 -5.15
CA ARG A 48 -5.15 -20.85 -4.61
C ARG A 48 -4.63 -19.52 -5.15
N GLU A 49 -4.71 -19.30 -6.47
CA GLU A 49 -4.21 -18.06 -7.08
C GLU A 49 -5.03 -16.83 -6.64
N LEU A 50 -6.35 -16.95 -6.47
CA LEU A 50 -7.18 -15.86 -5.91
C LEU A 50 -6.82 -15.55 -4.45
N VAL A 51 -6.54 -16.59 -3.64
CA VAL A 51 -6.07 -16.40 -2.26
C VAL A 51 -4.71 -15.71 -2.22
N PHE A 52 -3.78 -16.12 -3.08
CA PHE A 52 -2.47 -15.47 -3.21
C PHE A 52 -2.61 -14.02 -3.68
N ALA A 53 -3.43 -13.75 -4.69
CA ALA A 53 -3.71 -12.41 -5.18
C ALA A 53 -4.25 -11.50 -4.07
N ARG A 54 -5.29 -11.94 -3.35
CA ARG A 54 -5.90 -11.17 -2.26
C ARG A 54 -4.89 -10.84 -1.16
N ARG A 55 -4.08 -11.81 -0.73
CA ARG A 55 -3.06 -11.61 0.30
C ARG A 55 -1.96 -10.66 -0.16
N ALA A 56 -1.44 -10.84 -1.38
CA ALA A 56 -0.42 -9.98 -1.95
C ALA A 56 -0.92 -8.54 -2.13
N ILE A 57 -2.11 -8.36 -2.70
CA ILE A 57 -2.75 -7.04 -2.84
C ILE A 57 -2.98 -6.41 -1.46
N GLY A 58 -3.39 -7.20 -0.46
CA GLY A 58 -3.54 -6.73 0.92
C GLY A 58 -2.25 -6.22 1.54
N LEU A 59 -1.14 -6.95 1.39
CA LEU A 59 0.17 -6.50 1.85
C LEU A 59 0.61 -5.23 1.13
N ILE A 60 0.44 -5.16 -0.19
CA ILE A 60 0.71 -3.96 -0.99
C ILE A 60 -0.12 -2.76 -0.51
N VAL A 61 -1.40 -2.97 -0.20
CA VAL A 61 -2.28 -1.93 0.32
C VAL A 61 -1.79 -1.48 1.69
N ALA A 62 -1.44 -2.42 2.58
CA ALA A 62 -0.89 -2.12 3.89
C ALA A 62 0.47 -1.40 3.81
N GLU A 63 1.30 -1.65 2.79
CA GLU A 63 2.56 -0.95 2.55
C GLU A 63 2.36 0.47 2.01
N ARG A 64 1.35 0.70 1.16
CA ARG A 64 1.17 1.98 0.45
C ARG A 64 0.22 2.96 1.13
N ASP A 65 -0.83 2.49 1.78
CA ASP A 65 -1.80 3.31 2.53
C ASP A 65 -1.53 3.24 4.04
N ALA A 66 -0.42 2.58 4.45
CA ALA A 66 0.01 2.51 5.83
C ALA A 66 -0.02 3.91 6.45
N LEU A 67 -0.86 4.07 7.48
CA LEU A 67 -0.85 5.27 8.33
C LEU A 67 0.50 5.47 9.04
N ASP A 68 1.28 4.39 9.13
CA ASP A 68 2.59 4.26 9.78
C ASP A 68 3.30 3.00 9.24
N ASP A 69 4.62 3.06 9.04
CA ASP A 69 5.50 1.99 8.52
C ASP A 69 5.33 0.66 9.28
N ARG A 70 4.97 0.73 10.57
CA ARG A 70 4.75 -0.46 11.40
C ARG A 70 3.54 -1.28 10.94
N THR A 71 2.56 -0.69 10.23
CA THR A 71 1.30 -1.38 9.87
C THR A 71 1.55 -2.53 8.92
N ALA A 72 2.33 -2.30 7.87
CA ALA A 72 2.72 -3.33 6.91
C ALA A 72 3.49 -4.47 7.60
N ALA A 73 4.44 -4.11 8.48
CA ALA A 73 5.23 -5.07 9.23
C ALA A 73 4.35 -5.96 10.14
N ASP A 74 3.38 -5.38 10.84
CA ASP A 74 2.46 -6.15 11.70
C ASP A 74 1.58 -7.11 10.89
N VAL A 75 1.04 -6.64 9.75
CA VAL A 75 0.21 -7.48 8.87
C VAL A 75 1.04 -8.64 8.32
N ALA A 76 2.24 -8.37 7.82
CA ALA A 76 3.16 -9.40 7.33
C ALA A 76 3.54 -10.40 8.42
N HIS A 77 3.89 -9.91 9.61
CA HIS A 77 4.26 -10.74 10.76
C HIS A 77 3.10 -11.66 11.19
N LYS A 78 1.87 -11.17 11.15
CA LYS A 78 0.69 -11.95 11.52
C LYS A 78 0.19 -12.89 10.41
N LEU A 79 0.46 -12.58 9.14
CA LEU A 79 0.17 -13.48 8.02
C LEU A 79 1.14 -14.66 7.95
N ALA A 80 2.40 -14.46 8.34
CA ALA A 80 3.46 -15.48 8.22
C ALA A 80 3.12 -16.83 8.90
N PRO A 81 2.56 -16.90 10.12
CA PRO A 81 2.13 -18.17 10.72
C PRO A 81 1.05 -18.91 9.93
N VAL A 82 0.18 -18.20 9.23
CA VAL A 82 -0.88 -18.80 8.40
C VAL A 82 -0.27 -19.48 7.18
N VAL A 83 0.61 -18.77 6.48
CA VAL A 83 1.37 -19.33 5.35
C VAL A 83 2.23 -20.52 5.80
N ALA A 84 2.89 -20.42 6.96
CA ALA A 84 3.67 -21.53 7.51
C ALA A 84 2.80 -22.75 7.86
N ALA A 85 1.56 -22.53 8.35
CA ALA A 85 0.61 -23.62 8.61
C ALA A 85 0.07 -24.26 7.32
N GLU A 86 -0.07 -23.51 6.24
CA GLU A 86 -0.38 -24.05 4.91
C GLU A 86 0.80 -24.85 4.36
N ALA A 87 2.03 -24.32 4.46
CA ALA A 87 3.24 -25.01 4.03
C ALA A 87 3.50 -26.34 4.77
N ARG A 88 3.03 -26.47 6.02
CA ARG A 88 3.06 -27.75 6.76
C ARG A 88 2.05 -28.78 6.23
N ARG A 89 0.95 -28.33 5.62
CA ARG A 89 -0.09 -29.19 5.04
C ARG A 89 0.22 -29.54 3.58
N ASP A 90 0.85 -28.62 2.87
CA ASP A 90 1.32 -28.76 1.50
C ASP A 90 2.70 -28.13 1.37
N ALA A 91 3.73 -28.96 1.21
CA ALA A 91 5.12 -28.51 1.13
C ALA A 91 5.39 -27.57 -0.06
N ALA A 92 4.57 -27.63 -1.12
CA ALA A 92 4.69 -26.74 -2.28
C ALA A 92 4.12 -25.33 -2.00
N ALA A 93 3.18 -25.19 -1.05
CA ALA A 93 2.48 -23.93 -0.81
C ALA A 93 3.42 -22.80 -0.37
N GLY A 94 4.43 -23.09 0.45
CA GLY A 94 5.41 -22.10 0.91
C GLY A 94 6.25 -21.49 -0.21
N PRO A 95 6.98 -22.31 -1.00
CA PRO A 95 7.72 -21.86 -2.17
C PRO A 95 6.83 -21.14 -3.20
N LEU A 96 5.64 -21.67 -3.49
CA LEU A 96 4.69 -21.05 -4.42
C LEU A 96 4.25 -19.66 -3.93
N TRP A 97 3.89 -19.52 -2.65
CA TRP A 97 3.55 -18.22 -2.08
C TRP A 97 4.71 -17.21 -2.23
N ALA A 98 5.94 -17.63 -1.91
CA ALA A 98 7.12 -16.75 -2.00
C ALA A 98 7.43 -16.33 -3.45
N GLU A 99 7.22 -17.22 -4.42
CA GLU A 99 7.29 -16.90 -5.85
C GLU A 99 6.22 -15.87 -6.24
N ARG A 100 4.96 -16.11 -5.87
CA ARG A 100 3.83 -15.24 -6.23
C ARG A 100 3.96 -13.86 -5.59
N TRP A 101 4.34 -13.80 -4.31
CA TRP A 101 4.61 -12.52 -3.64
C TRP A 101 5.69 -11.70 -4.35
N ARG A 102 6.79 -12.33 -4.78
CA ARG A 102 7.84 -11.65 -5.57
C ARG A 102 7.32 -11.17 -6.92
N ALA A 103 6.47 -11.94 -7.60
CA ALA A 103 5.89 -11.53 -8.87
C ALA A 103 4.97 -10.30 -8.73
N TYR A 104 4.10 -10.28 -7.71
CA TYR A 104 3.22 -9.14 -7.43
C TYR A 104 4.00 -7.85 -7.08
N THR A 105 5.04 -7.96 -6.24
CA THR A 105 5.88 -6.81 -5.88
C THR A 105 6.70 -6.31 -7.07
N ALA A 106 7.28 -7.21 -7.87
CA ALA A 106 8.00 -6.87 -9.09
C ALA A 106 7.10 -6.15 -10.10
N ALA A 107 5.85 -6.59 -10.25
CA ALA A 107 4.87 -5.95 -11.12
C ALA A 107 4.61 -4.47 -10.74
N LEU A 108 4.74 -4.10 -9.46
CA LEU A 108 4.60 -2.71 -9.02
C LEU A 108 5.88 -1.88 -9.12
N ALA A 109 7.05 -2.51 -9.06
CA ALA A 109 8.33 -1.81 -9.15
C ALA A 109 8.57 -1.16 -10.52
N VAL A 110 7.88 -1.65 -11.56
CA VAL A 110 7.96 -1.13 -12.93
C VAL A 110 7.39 0.29 -13.03
N ARG A 111 8.25 1.26 -13.37
CA ARG A 111 7.91 2.68 -13.61
C ARG A 111 7.89 3.02 -15.11
N GLY A 112 7.17 4.07 -15.48
CA GLY A 112 7.23 4.67 -16.84
C GLY A 112 6.55 3.88 -17.96
N LYS A 113 5.83 2.79 -17.66
CA LYS A 113 5.00 2.09 -18.65
C LYS A 113 3.61 2.72 -18.74
N SER A 114 3.03 2.71 -19.94
CA SER A 114 1.65 3.15 -20.21
C SER A 114 0.60 2.26 -19.54
N GLU A 115 0.94 1.02 -19.23
CA GLU A 115 0.07 0.08 -18.54
C GLU A 115 -0.19 0.52 -17.09
N SER A 116 -1.43 0.35 -16.61
CA SER A 116 -1.77 0.68 -15.22
C SER A 116 -1.16 -0.33 -14.23
N PRO A 117 -0.87 0.05 -12.98
CA PRO A 117 -0.43 -0.91 -11.96
C PRO A 117 -1.41 -2.07 -11.75
N ALA A 118 -2.72 -1.83 -11.86
CA ALA A 118 -3.75 -2.86 -11.71
C ALA A 118 -3.66 -3.91 -12.83
N ALA A 119 -3.48 -3.47 -14.08
CA ALA A 119 -3.31 -4.37 -15.22
C ALA A 119 -2.04 -5.24 -15.08
N ARG A 120 -0.95 -4.71 -14.54
CA ARG A 120 0.25 -5.51 -14.25
C ARG A 120 0.00 -6.61 -13.20
N LEU A 121 -0.72 -6.31 -12.12
CA LEU A 121 -1.08 -7.33 -11.13
C LEU A 121 -2.08 -8.35 -11.70
N ALA A 122 -2.98 -7.91 -12.58
CA ALA A 122 -3.90 -8.80 -13.29
C ALA A 122 -3.14 -9.83 -14.14
N ARG A 123 -2.08 -9.41 -14.84
CA ARG A 123 -1.21 -10.35 -15.57
C ARG A 123 -0.52 -11.36 -14.66
N VAL A 124 -0.09 -10.96 -13.46
CA VAL A 124 0.50 -11.90 -12.48
C VAL A 124 -0.53 -12.96 -12.04
N LEU A 125 -1.78 -12.55 -11.79
CA LEU A 125 -2.87 -13.48 -11.47
C LEU A 125 -3.14 -14.45 -12.62
N LEU A 126 -3.31 -13.93 -13.83
CA LEU A 126 -3.56 -14.74 -15.03
C LEU A 126 -2.41 -15.72 -15.31
N SER A 127 -1.16 -15.28 -15.15
CA SER A 127 0.01 -16.15 -15.27
C SER A 127 0.02 -17.25 -14.21
N GLY A 128 -0.48 -17.00 -12.99
CA GLY A 128 -0.60 -18.01 -11.94
C GLY A 128 -1.54 -19.18 -12.30
N VAL A 129 -2.53 -18.92 -13.15
CA VAL A 129 -3.44 -19.96 -13.65
C VAL A 129 -3.03 -20.52 -15.02
N GLY A 130 -1.84 -20.16 -15.50
CA GLY A 130 -1.30 -20.66 -16.77
C GLY A 130 -1.60 -19.80 -18.01
N ILE A 131 -2.22 -18.62 -17.84
CA ILE A 131 -2.55 -17.71 -18.95
C ILE A 131 -1.42 -16.67 -19.09
N THR A 132 -0.47 -16.95 -19.99
CA THR A 132 0.69 -16.06 -20.23
C THR A 132 0.39 -14.94 -21.23
N GLU A 133 -0.51 -15.19 -22.17
CA GLU A 133 -0.93 -14.25 -23.22
C GLU A 133 -2.44 -14.02 -23.14
N PRO A 134 -2.92 -13.25 -22.16
CA PRO A 134 -4.35 -13.03 -22.00
C PRO A 134 -4.91 -12.19 -23.14
N THR A 135 -6.16 -12.48 -23.50
CA THR A 135 -6.93 -11.62 -24.42
C THR A 135 -7.19 -10.25 -23.78
N ALA A 136 -7.60 -9.27 -24.59
CA ALA A 136 -7.96 -7.94 -24.08
C ALA A 136 -9.08 -8.03 -23.03
N ASP A 137 -10.12 -8.82 -23.30
CA ASP A 137 -11.27 -9.00 -22.40
C ASP A 137 -10.87 -9.67 -21.09
N GLU A 138 -10.01 -10.70 -21.14
CA GLU A 138 -9.50 -11.37 -19.92
C GLU A 138 -8.70 -10.41 -19.06
N LEU A 139 -7.84 -9.60 -19.69
CA LEU A 139 -7.04 -8.61 -19.01
C LEU A 139 -7.91 -7.51 -18.40
N GLU A 140 -8.90 -7.00 -19.14
CA GLU A 140 -9.83 -5.97 -18.66
C GLU A 140 -10.61 -6.45 -17.45
N LEU A 141 -11.24 -7.63 -17.55
CA LEU A 141 -12.04 -8.20 -16.47
C LEU A 141 -11.19 -8.49 -15.22
N THR A 142 -9.98 -9.03 -15.40
CA THR A 142 -9.07 -9.28 -14.27
C THR A 142 -8.55 -7.98 -13.67
N THR A 143 -8.33 -6.95 -14.50
CA THR A 143 -7.94 -5.62 -14.03
C THR A 143 -9.03 -5.01 -13.16
N ALA A 144 -10.30 -5.13 -13.56
CA ALA A 144 -11.44 -4.70 -12.76
C ALA A 144 -11.48 -5.44 -11.41
N TYR A 145 -11.33 -6.78 -11.42
CA TYR A 145 -11.25 -7.58 -10.19
C TYR A 145 -10.12 -7.12 -9.24
N VAL A 146 -8.92 -6.86 -9.77
CA VAL A 146 -7.79 -6.36 -8.99
C VAL A 146 -8.11 -4.98 -8.40
N HIS A 147 -8.74 -4.11 -9.19
CA HIS A 147 -9.11 -2.77 -8.76
C HIS A 147 -10.11 -2.81 -7.61
N ASP A 148 -11.16 -3.61 -7.74
CA ASP A 148 -12.20 -3.79 -6.72
C ASP A 148 -11.64 -4.43 -5.46
N THR A 149 -10.81 -5.47 -5.61
CA THR A 149 -10.14 -6.12 -4.48
C THR A 149 -9.27 -5.13 -3.73
N ARG A 150 -8.47 -4.33 -4.45
CA ARG A 150 -7.63 -3.31 -3.85
C ARG A 150 -8.45 -2.23 -3.14
N ALA A 151 -9.51 -1.71 -3.77
CA ALA A 151 -10.37 -0.70 -3.19
C ALA A 151 -11.06 -1.21 -1.91
N ASN A 152 -11.58 -2.44 -1.95
CA ASN A 152 -12.18 -3.08 -0.79
C ASN A 152 -11.18 -3.24 0.35
N LEU A 153 -9.99 -3.78 0.08
CA LEU A 153 -8.96 -3.96 1.10
C LEU A 153 -8.46 -2.64 1.67
N ASN A 154 -8.39 -1.59 0.86
CA ASN A 154 -8.04 -0.25 1.33
C ASN A 154 -9.08 0.29 2.30
N GLU A 155 -10.37 0.12 1.99
CA GLU A 155 -11.45 0.50 2.90
C GLU A 155 -11.39 -0.30 4.21
N ARG A 156 -11.15 -1.62 4.14
CA ARG A 156 -10.99 -2.45 5.35
C ARG A 156 -9.79 -2.03 6.19
N LEU A 157 -8.69 -1.63 5.56
CA LEU A 157 -7.53 -1.11 6.28
C LEU A 157 -7.88 0.17 7.04
N ARG A 158 -8.59 1.09 6.40
CA ARG A 158 -9.03 2.36 7.01
C ARG A 158 -10.05 2.17 8.13
N LEU A 159 -10.97 1.23 7.98
CA LEU A 159 -11.90 0.87 9.07
C LEU A 159 -11.15 0.28 10.28
N ALA A 160 -10.11 -0.52 10.04
CA ALA A 160 -9.33 -1.13 11.11
C ALA A 160 -8.39 -0.14 11.81
N PHE A 161 -7.66 0.69 11.05
CA PHE A 161 -6.58 1.54 11.60
C PHE A 161 -6.95 3.03 11.72
N GLY A 162 -8.04 3.45 11.10
CA GLY A 162 -8.45 4.85 10.95
C GLY A 162 -8.09 5.42 9.57
N ALA A 163 -8.54 6.64 9.28
CA ALA A 163 -8.06 7.40 8.14
C ALA A 163 -6.76 8.15 8.48
N PRO A 164 -5.86 8.38 7.52
CA PRO A 164 -4.73 9.28 7.71
C PRO A 164 -5.28 10.65 8.12
N HIS A 165 -4.86 11.14 9.28
CA HIS A 165 -5.17 12.51 9.67
C HIS A 165 -4.33 13.41 8.78
N ALA A 166 -4.94 14.04 7.78
CA ALA A 166 -4.32 15.19 7.14
C ALA A 166 -4.07 16.23 8.25
N PRO A 167 -2.88 16.87 8.33
CA PRO A 167 -2.68 17.95 9.28
C PRO A 167 -3.75 19.01 8.99
N SER A 168 -4.58 19.29 9.99
CA SER A 168 -5.61 20.30 9.89
C SER A 168 -4.93 21.61 9.48
N ALA A 169 -5.49 22.29 8.47
CA ALA A 169 -4.92 23.50 7.87
C ALA A 169 -4.59 24.61 8.89
N THR A 170 -5.18 24.52 10.08
CA THR A 170 -4.93 25.37 11.25
C THR A 170 -3.51 25.28 11.81
N GLN A 171 -2.70 24.25 11.49
CA GLN A 171 -1.31 24.15 11.98
C GLN A 171 -0.29 24.92 11.10
N ARG A 172 -0.72 25.48 9.95
CA ARG A 172 0.13 26.30 9.05
C ARG A 172 0.05 27.81 9.31
N ALA A 173 -0.49 28.25 10.45
CA ALA A 173 -0.50 29.66 10.83
C ALA A 173 0.17 29.88 12.19
N ARG A 174 1.49 29.64 12.26
CA ARG A 174 2.32 30.39 13.22
C ARG A 174 2.93 31.55 12.45
N PRO A 175 2.41 32.79 12.57
CA PRO A 175 3.11 33.94 12.05
C PRO A 175 4.48 34.01 12.74
N HIS A 176 5.51 34.04 11.91
CA HIS A 176 6.87 34.33 12.32
C HIS A 176 6.84 35.73 12.97
N VAL A 177 6.96 35.80 14.30
CA VAL A 177 7.15 37.08 14.99
C VAL A 177 8.53 37.57 14.57
N VAL A 178 8.55 38.46 13.58
CA VAL A 178 9.73 39.23 13.20
C VAL A 178 10.02 40.15 14.37
N GLY A 179 11.14 39.89 15.04
CA GLY A 179 11.62 40.73 16.11
C GLY A 179 12.01 42.12 15.57
N GLU A 180 11.17 43.11 15.82
CA GLU A 180 11.59 44.51 15.82
C GLU A 180 12.51 44.72 17.04
N ARG A 181 13.82 44.78 16.78
CA ARG A 181 14.78 45.39 17.68
C ARG A 181 15.75 46.27 16.91
N ARG A 182 15.75 47.53 17.34
CA ARG A 182 16.79 48.57 17.21
C ARG A 182 16.88 49.18 15.80
N GLY A 183 17.10 50.48 15.65
CA GLY A 183 17.49 51.51 16.59
C GLY A 183 17.75 52.78 15.78
N ALA A 184 17.64 53.92 16.44
CA ALA A 184 17.87 55.24 15.88
C ALA A 184 19.20 55.37 15.13
N GLU A 185 19.21 56.02 13.96
CA GLU A 185 20.34 56.87 13.59
C GLU A 185 19.98 57.97 12.57
N ARG A 186 20.01 59.20 13.09
CA ARG A 186 20.52 60.48 12.53
C ARG A 186 20.23 60.84 11.07
N GLN A 187 19.44 61.92 10.97
CA GLN A 187 19.56 62.94 9.92
C GLN A 187 20.98 63.51 9.87
N ALA A 188 21.56 63.61 8.67
CA ALA A 188 22.21 64.80 8.10
C ALA A 188 22.97 64.42 6.82
N GLU A 189 22.35 64.74 5.67
CA GLU A 189 23.05 65.21 4.46
C GLU A 189 23.90 66.48 4.80
N PRO A 190 24.93 66.89 4.02
CA PRO A 190 24.82 66.98 2.55
C PRO A 190 26.09 66.96 1.65
N LEU A 191 25.78 66.89 0.34
CA LEU A 191 26.38 67.58 -0.84
C LEU A 191 27.83 67.26 -1.34
N ILE A 192 27.92 67.21 -2.69
CA ILE A 192 29.07 67.59 -3.57
C ILE A 192 30.18 66.51 -3.73
N GLU A 193 30.75 66.16 -4.88
CA GLU A 193 30.65 66.51 -6.31
C GLU A 193 31.55 65.53 -7.11
N ILE A 194 31.28 65.41 -8.42
CA ILE A 194 32.26 65.32 -9.54
C ILE A 194 33.25 64.13 -9.62
N GLY A 195 33.17 63.42 -10.77
CA GLY A 195 34.32 63.38 -11.69
C GLY A 195 34.87 62.02 -12.19
N ALA A 196 34.90 61.89 -13.53
CA ALA A 196 35.78 61.07 -14.40
C ALA A 196 35.72 59.53 -14.26
N ARG A 197 35.47 58.68 -15.28
CA ARG A 197 35.78 58.61 -16.73
C ARG A 197 37.28 58.65 -17.06
N VAL A 198 37.94 57.49 -17.23
CA VAL A 198 38.98 57.20 -18.24
C VAL A 198 39.13 55.66 -18.38
N VAL A 199 38.88 55.21 -19.63
CA VAL A 199 39.43 54.06 -20.41
C VAL A 199 39.57 52.69 -19.74
#